data_AF-A0AA96YMW4-F1
#
_entry.id   AF-A0AA96YMW4-F1
#
_cell.length_a   1.000
_cell.length_b   1.000
_cell.length_c   1.000
_cell.angle_alpha   90.00
_cell.angle_beta   90.00
_cell.angle_gamma   90.00
#
_symmetry.space_group_name_H-M   'P 1'
#
loop_
_entity.id
_entity.type
_entity.pdbx_description
1 polymer ?
#
loop_
_entity_poly.entity_id
_entity_poly.type
_entity_poly.pdbx_seq_one_letter_code
_entity_poly.pdbx_strand_id
1 'polypeptide(L)'
;MKIRELAQHWEQNAAGTLSPTGHVLHLDLESEARLAALIDMYPKRTAEELLGELVAAALEELEASFPYVQGRQVIATDEEGDPLYEDIGPTPRFLSLSRQHLHALSNPAADSEK
;
A
#
# COMPACT_ATOMS: atom_id res chain seq x y z
N MET A 1 -2.49 5.09 -5.24
CA MET A 1 -1.98 5.50 -6.56
C MET A 1 -1.30 4.33 -7.24
N LYS A 2 -1.51 4.17 -8.56
CA LYS A 2 -0.75 3.17 -9.31
C LYS A 2 0.72 3.54 -9.29
N ILE A 3 1.63 2.57 -9.24
CA ILE A 3 3.09 2.83 -9.22
C ILE A 3 3.55 3.71 -10.39
N ARG A 4 2.85 3.64 -11.52
CA ARG A 4 3.12 4.46 -12.73
C ARG A 4 2.76 5.94 -12.56
N GLU A 5 1.93 6.30 -11.59
CA GLU A 5 1.45 7.65 -11.33
C GLU A 5 2.35 8.41 -10.33
N LEU A 6 3.29 7.72 -9.67
CA LEU A 6 4.17 8.28 -8.65
C LEU A 6 5.01 9.46 -9.16
N ALA A 7 5.61 9.34 -10.35
CA ALA A 7 6.45 10.41 -10.90
C ALA A 7 5.69 11.73 -11.06
N GLN A 8 4.44 11.66 -11.51
CA GLN A 8 3.57 12.84 -11.65
C GLN A 8 3.12 13.37 -10.28
N HIS A 9 2.88 12.48 -9.30
CA HIS A 9 2.53 12.88 -7.94
C HIS A 9 3.67 13.64 -7.25
N TRP A 10 4.92 13.18 -7.42
CA TRP A 10 6.11 13.82 -6.84
C TRP A 10 6.31 15.26 -7.29
N GLU A 11 5.90 15.58 -8.52
CA GLU A 11 5.95 16.94 -9.04
C GLU A 11 4.91 17.87 -8.40
N GLN A 12 3.85 17.33 -7.80
CA GLN A 12 2.63 18.09 -7.47
C GLN A 12 2.30 18.17 -5.97
N ASN A 13 2.74 17.21 -5.13
CA ASN A 13 2.29 17.12 -3.74
C ASN A 13 3.40 16.79 -2.73
N ALA A 14 3.21 17.21 -1.47
CA ALA A 14 4.08 16.91 -0.35
C ALA A 14 3.29 16.36 0.87
N ALA A 15 3.68 15.14 1.25
CA ALA A 15 3.61 14.45 2.55
C ALA A 15 2.26 14.21 3.26
N GLY A 16 1.96 12.92 3.47
CA GLY A 16 1.03 12.40 4.48
C GLY A 16 1.72 12.04 5.80
N THR A 17 0.96 11.54 6.78
CA THR A 17 1.48 11.15 8.11
C THR A 17 2.22 9.81 8.05
N LEU A 18 3.49 9.80 8.48
CA LEU A 18 4.32 8.60 8.57
C LEU A 18 4.13 7.86 9.91
N SER A 19 4.25 6.54 9.88
CA SER A 19 4.31 5.71 11.10
C SER A 19 5.60 6.00 11.89
N PRO A 20 5.56 5.95 13.24
CA PRO A 20 6.78 6.10 14.06
C PRO A 20 7.72 4.88 13.98
N THR A 21 7.26 3.75 13.42
CA THR A 21 8.08 2.54 13.28
C THR A 21 9.07 2.70 12.12
N GLY A 22 10.36 2.77 12.43
CA GLY A 22 11.43 2.73 11.43
C GLY A 22 11.81 1.29 11.04
N HIS A 23 12.13 1.10 9.76
CA HIS A 23 12.69 -0.14 9.23
C HIS A 23 14.04 0.14 8.59
N VAL A 24 15.02 -0.75 8.79
CA VAL A 24 16.30 -0.72 8.07
C VAL A 24 16.17 -1.65 6.86
N LEU A 25 16.34 -1.09 5.67
CA LEU A 25 16.29 -1.81 4.41
C LEU A 25 17.68 -1.84 3.79
N HIS A 26 18.16 -3.04 3.44
CA HIS A 26 19.35 -3.21 2.60
C HIS A 26 18.89 -3.55 1.19
N LEU A 27 19.21 -2.69 0.23
CA LEU A 27 18.90 -2.90 -1.18
C LEU A 27 19.98 -3.77 -1.83
N ASP A 28 19.58 -4.56 -2.82
CA ASP A 28 20.55 -5.14 -3.75
C ASP A 28 21.20 -4.03 -4.59
N LEU A 29 22.36 -4.34 -5.19
CA LEU A 29 23.15 -3.34 -5.92
C LEU A 29 22.38 -2.67 -7.08
N GLU A 30 21.50 -3.39 -7.76
CA GLU A 30 20.74 -2.83 -8.88
C GLU A 30 19.65 -1.87 -8.38
N SER A 31 18.94 -2.26 -7.33
CA SER A 31 17.95 -1.41 -6.66
C SER A 31 18.59 -0.15 -6.07
N GLU A 32 19.77 -0.26 -5.45
CA GLU A 32 20.54 0.87 -4.92
C GLU A 32 20.93 1.84 -6.05
N ALA A 33 21.46 1.32 -7.17
CA ALA A 33 21.83 2.14 -8.32
C ALA A 33 20.61 2.87 -8.93
N ARG A 34 19.45 2.21 -8.99
CA ARG A 34 18.20 2.82 -9.46
C ARG A 34 17.69 3.89 -8.50
N LEU A 35 17.79 3.69 -7.19
CA LEU A 35 17.42 4.69 -6.19
C LEU A 35 18.33 5.92 -6.29
N ALA A 36 19.64 5.73 -6.42
CA ALA A 36 20.58 6.83 -6.64
C ALA A 36 20.22 7.64 -7.90
N ALA A 37 19.89 6.96 -9.01
CA ALA A 37 19.46 7.63 -10.23
C ALA A 37 18.16 8.45 -10.03
N LEU A 38 17.20 7.95 -9.23
CA LEU A 38 15.99 8.70 -8.90
C LEU A 38 16.30 9.95 -8.06
N ILE A 39 17.23 9.87 -7.11
CA ILE A 39 17.67 11.03 -6.32
C ILE A 39 18.32 12.07 -7.22
N ASP A 40 19.15 11.65 -8.18
CA ASP A 40 19.77 12.56 -9.15
C ASP A 40 18.71 13.25 -10.04
N MET A 41 17.66 12.53 -10.44
CA MET A 41 16.55 13.08 -11.22
C MET A 41 15.66 14.03 -10.41
N TYR A 42 15.48 13.74 -9.12
CA TYR A 42 14.58 14.46 -8.21
C TYR A 42 15.31 14.94 -6.94
N PRO A 43 16.26 15.88 -7.07
CA PRO A 43 17.21 16.24 -5.99
C PRO A 43 16.59 16.94 -4.78
N LYS A 44 15.29 17.26 -4.84
CA LYS A 44 14.52 17.80 -3.71
C LYS A 44 13.88 16.71 -2.84
N ARG A 45 14.02 15.44 -3.22
CA ARG A 45 13.47 14.28 -2.50
C ARG A 45 14.58 13.52 -1.80
N THR A 46 14.29 12.98 -0.63
CA THR A 46 15.23 12.08 0.07
C THR A 46 15.03 10.62 -0.36
N ALA A 47 16.02 9.79 -0.09
CA ALA A 47 15.93 8.35 -0.30
C ALA A 47 14.74 7.74 0.47
N GLU A 48 14.53 8.18 1.70
CA GLU A 48 13.44 7.72 2.56
C GLU A 48 12.06 8.10 2.02
N GLU A 49 11.89 9.32 1.50
CA GLU A 49 10.64 9.76 0.88
C GLU A 49 10.33 8.90 -0.37
N LEU A 50 11.32 8.75 -1.25
CA LEU A 50 11.17 7.96 -2.47
C LEU A 50 10.86 6.49 -2.17
N LEU A 51 11.59 5.88 -1.23
CA LEU A 51 11.36 4.50 -0.81
C LEU A 51 9.99 4.34 -0.16
N GLY A 52 9.57 5.28 0.69
CA GLY A 52 8.25 5.25 1.32
C GLY A 52 7.12 5.26 0.28
N GLU A 53 7.22 6.14 -0.72
CA GLU A 53 6.21 6.24 -1.77
C GLU A 53 6.23 5.03 -2.73
N LEU A 54 7.42 4.50 -3.07
CA LEU A 54 7.56 3.27 -3.86
C LEU A 54 6.97 2.05 -3.14
N VAL A 55 7.24 1.90 -1.84
CA VAL A 55 6.69 0.81 -1.03
C VAL A 55 5.16 0.93 -0.94
N ALA A 56 4.64 2.13 -0.71
CA ALA A 56 3.19 2.36 -0.67
C ALA A 56 2.52 1.94 -1.99
N ALA A 57 3.05 2.40 -3.12
CA ALA A 57 2.49 2.04 -4.42
C ALA A 57 2.65 0.56 -4.76
N ALA A 58 3.76 -0.08 -4.36
CA ALA A 58 3.94 -1.51 -4.56
C ALA A 58 2.96 -2.35 -3.74
N LEU A 59 2.62 -1.92 -2.51
CA LEU A 59 1.61 -2.58 -1.68
C LEU A 59 0.21 -2.46 -2.29
N GLU A 60 -0.14 -1.29 -2.84
CA GLU A 60 -1.41 -1.11 -3.56
C GLU A 60 -1.49 -1.96 -4.83
N GLU A 61 -0.42 -2.01 -5.62
CA GLU A 61 -0.36 -2.85 -6.82
C GLU A 61 -0.45 -4.34 -6.46
N LEU A 62 0.20 -4.75 -5.36
CA LEU A 62 0.09 -6.10 -4.84
C LEU A 62 -1.35 -6.43 -4.41
N GLU A 63 -2.02 -5.54 -3.69
CA GLU A 63 -3.43 -5.70 -3.32
C GLU A 63 -4.31 -5.87 -4.56
N ALA A 64 -4.13 -5.02 -5.57
CA ALA A 64 -4.88 -5.08 -6.82
C ALA A 64 -4.59 -6.34 -7.65
N SER A 65 -3.43 -6.97 -7.45
CA SER A 65 -3.03 -8.20 -8.15
C SER A 65 -3.68 -9.48 -7.58
N PHE A 66 -4.34 -9.38 -6.42
CA PHE A 66 -4.97 -10.54 -5.80
C PHE A 66 -6.14 -11.07 -6.63
N PRO A 67 -6.22 -12.41 -6.85
CA PRO A 67 -7.29 -12.98 -7.65
C PRO A 67 -8.61 -12.89 -6.89
N TYR A 68 -9.64 -12.40 -7.58
CA TYR A 68 -11.02 -12.58 -7.13
C TYR A 68 -11.37 -14.07 -7.15
N VAL A 69 -11.92 -14.58 -6.04
CA VAL A 69 -12.46 -15.94 -5.98
C VAL A 69 -13.92 -15.85 -5.59
N GLN A 70 -14.80 -16.20 -6.53
CA GLN A 70 -16.24 -16.14 -6.32
C GLN A 70 -16.69 -17.11 -5.22
N GLY A 71 -17.33 -16.60 -4.18
CA GLY A 71 -17.99 -17.41 -3.15
C GLY A 71 -19.40 -17.86 -3.54
N ARG A 72 -20.15 -18.36 -2.56
CA ARG A 72 -21.52 -18.86 -2.79
C ARG A 72 -22.58 -17.85 -2.43
N GLN A 73 -22.26 -16.88 -1.58
CA GLN A 73 -23.20 -15.87 -1.13
C GLN A 73 -23.31 -14.74 -2.15
N VAL A 74 -24.55 -14.38 -2.53
CA VAL A 74 -24.86 -13.14 -3.23
C VAL A 74 -24.84 -12.01 -2.21
N ILE A 75 -23.99 -11.00 -2.44
CA ILE A 75 -23.80 -9.85 -1.53
C ILE A 75 -24.49 -8.59 -2.03
N ALA A 76 -24.73 -8.48 -3.32
CA ALA A 76 -25.41 -7.36 -3.94
C ALA A 76 -26.02 -7.77 -5.29
N THR A 77 -26.81 -6.88 -5.85
CA THR A 77 -27.30 -6.97 -7.23
C THR A 77 -26.89 -5.68 -7.92
N ASP A 78 -26.36 -5.77 -9.14
CA ASP A 78 -25.94 -4.60 -9.90
C ASP A 78 -27.13 -3.88 -10.57
N GLU A 79 -26.82 -2.85 -11.37
CA GLU A 79 -27.82 -2.01 -12.04
C GLU A 79 -28.62 -2.77 -13.12
N GLU A 80 -28.09 -3.88 -13.65
CA GLU A 80 -28.74 -4.70 -14.67
C GLU A 80 -29.53 -5.86 -14.05
N GLY A 81 -29.43 -6.06 -12.74
CA GLY A 81 -30.13 -7.12 -12.01
C GLY A 81 -29.29 -8.38 -11.82
N ASP A 82 -28.01 -8.36 -12.17
CA ASP A 82 -27.13 -9.51 -12.05
C ASP A 82 -26.59 -9.66 -10.61
N PRO A 83 -26.52 -10.91 -10.09
CA PRO A 83 -26.04 -11.14 -8.73
C PRO A 83 -24.52 -10.95 -8.63
N LEU A 84 -24.10 -10.07 -7.73
CA LEU A 84 -22.72 -9.92 -7.30
C LEU A 84 -22.44 -10.84 -6.12
N TYR A 85 -21.46 -11.72 -6.29
CA TYR A 85 -21.06 -12.69 -5.27
C TYR A 85 -19.92 -12.18 -4.42
N GLU A 86 -19.86 -12.65 -3.17
CA GLU A 86 -18.74 -12.40 -2.28
C GLU A 86 -17.40 -12.80 -2.91
N ASP A 87 -16.35 -12.07 -2.56
CA ASP A 87 -14.98 -12.52 -2.77
C ASP A 87 -14.55 -13.37 -1.57
N ILE A 88 -14.13 -14.60 -1.81
CA ILE A 88 -13.51 -15.50 -0.82
C ILE A 88 -12.00 -15.69 -1.08
N GLY A 89 -11.43 -14.84 -1.94
CA GLY A 89 -10.01 -14.82 -2.26
C GLY A 89 -9.13 -14.19 -1.17
N PRO A 90 -7.87 -13.85 -1.47
CA PRO A 90 -6.95 -13.27 -0.50
C PRO A 90 -7.23 -11.79 -0.19
N THR A 91 -7.91 -11.04 -1.07
CA THR A 91 -8.17 -9.59 -0.92
C THR A 91 -8.92 -9.25 0.37
N PRO A 92 -10.07 -9.88 0.71
CA PRO A 92 -10.80 -9.55 1.93
C PRO A 92 -9.98 -9.82 3.20
N ARG A 93 -9.16 -10.88 3.17
CA ARG A 93 -8.26 -11.23 4.29
C ARG A 93 -7.17 -10.17 4.46
N PHE A 94 -6.52 -9.77 3.38
CA PHE A 94 -5.51 -8.71 3.42
C PHE A 94 -6.10 -7.40 3.96
N LEU A 95 -7.23 -6.96 3.41
CA LEU A 95 -7.91 -5.73 3.85
C LEU A 95 -8.36 -5.76 5.31
N SER A 96 -8.78 -6.92 5.81
CA SER A 96 -9.15 -7.09 7.22
C SER A 96 -7.93 -6.95 8.14
N LEU A 97 -6.83 -7.63 7.82
CA LEU A 97 -5.58 -7.57 8.59
C LEU A 97 -4.97 -6.17 8.55
N SER A 98 -4.91 -5.52 7.38
CA SER A 98 -4.39 -4.16 7.23
C SER A 98 -5.16 -3.16 8.10
N ARG A 99 -6.50 -3.27 8.16
CA ARG A 99 -7.34 -2.43 9.04
C ARG A 99 -7.06 -2.69 10.53
N GLN A 100 -6.90 -3.95 10.93
CA GLN A 100 -6.56 -4.31 12.31
C GLN A 100 -5.22 -3.69 12.72
N HIS A 101 -4.18 -3.83 11.90
CA HIS A 101 -2.87 -3.23 12.15
C HIS A 101 -2.92 -1.70 12.18
N LEU A 102 -3.65 -1.07 11.26
CA LEU A 102 -3.81 0.39 11.26
C LEU A 102 -4.47 0.89 12.55
N HIS A 103 -5.51 0.21 13.03
CA HIS A 103 -6.17 0.56 14.28
C HIS A 103 -5.22 0.41 15.48
N ALA A 104 -4.45 -0.67 15.54
CA ALA A 104 -3.46 -0.88 16.61
C ALA A 104 -2.38 0.21 16.62
N LEU A 105 -1.88 0.61 15.45
CA LEU A 105 -0.88 1.67 15.31
C LEU A 105 -1.44 3.07 15.62
N SER A 106 -2.73 3.29 15.33
CA SER A 106 -3.40 4.57 15.59
C SER A 106 -3.84 4.75 17.05
N ASN A 107 -3.94 3.66 17.82
CA ASN A 107 -4.37 3.67 19.22
C ASN A 107 -3.39 2.90 20.13
N PRO A 108 -2.19 3.45 20.40
CA PRO A 108 -1.13 2.76 21.13
C PRO A 108 -1.42 2.47 22.62
N ALA A 109 -2.56 2.91 23.16
CA ALA A 109 -2.87 2.82 24.59
C ALA A 109 -3.51 1.48 25.03
N ALA A 110 -3.86 0.57 24.11
CA ALA A 110 -4.61 -0.65 24.45
C ALA A 110 -3.76 -1.91 24.71
N ASP A 111 -2.46 -1.91 24.38
CA ASP A 111 -1.59 -3.10 24.47
C ASP A 111 -0.56 -3.05 25.63
N SER A 112 -0.59 -2.01 26.48
CA SER A 112 0.26 -1.93 27.68
C SER A 112 -0.31 -2.64 28.92
N GLU A 113 -1.48 -3.29 28.80
CA GLU A 113 -2.13 -4.04 29.89
C GLU A 113 -2.48 -5.48 29.44
N LYS A 114 -1.48 -6.31 29.14
CA LYS A 114 -1.61 -7.77 29.18
C LYS A 114 -0.32 -8.44 29.66
#